data_AF-A0A7C6TZT5-F1
#
_entry.id   AF-A0A7C6TZT5-F1
#
_cell.length_a   1.000
_cell.length_b   1.000
_cell.length_c   1.000
_cell.angle_alpha   90.00
_cell.angle_beta   90.00
_cell.angle_gamma   90.00
#
_symmetry.space_group_name_H-M   'P 1'
#
loop_
_entity.id
_entity.type
_entity.pdbx_description
1 polymer ?
#
loop_
_entity_poly.entity_id
_entity_poly.type
_entity_poly.pdbx_seq_one_letter_code
_entity_poly.pdbx_strand_id
1 'polypeptide(L)'
;MMLFDAHADILIDIYESLKKGIKDPFTKRHLKSYQQSGISHSIFVNWTDPDHKTSKDFYDCFDVAINYIKAKEDIFKICYQYEDITDAYQSKKLGVILGVEGLKYLKDASDLKR
;
A
#
# COMPACT_ATOMS: atom_id res chain seq x y z
N MET A 1 -21.81 4.17 -1.66
CA MET A 1 -21.23 3.47 -2.83
C MET A 1 -19.75 3.30 -2.54
N MET A 2 -19.19 2.12 -2.76
CA MET A 2 -17.74 1.91 -2.63
C MET A 2 -17.07 2.30 -3.94
N LEU A 3 -16.14 3.25 -3.89
CA LEU A 3 -15.26 3.55 -5.01
C LEU A 3 -13.93 2.84 -4.77
N PHE A 4 -13.57 2.01 -5.73
CA PHE A 4 -12.39 1.17 -5.68
C PHE A 4 -11.36 1.68 -6.68
N ASP A 5 -10.18 1.98 -6.17
CA ASP A 5 -9.01 2.27 -6.98
C ASP A 5 -8.22 0.98 -7.22
N ALA A 6 -8.14 0.57 -8.49
CA ALA A 6 -7.53 -0.71 -8.84
C ALA A 6 -6.00 -0.67 -8.79
N HIS A 7 -5.37 0.51 -8.66
CA HIS A 7 -3.91 0.60 -8.75
C HIS A 7 -3.35 1.92 -8.23
N ALA A 8 -2.50 1.87 -7.20
CA ALA A 8 -1.72 3.03 -6.76
C ALA A 8 -0.30 2.69 -6.28
N ASP A 9 0.67 3.47 -6.74
CA ASP A 9 2.10 3.43 -6.37
C ASP A 9 2.39 3.98 -4.96
N ILE A 10 1.50 3.72 -4.00
CA ILE A 10 1.61 4.27 -2.65
C ILE A 10 2.73 3.61 -1.84
N LEU A 11 3.00 2.30 -2.02
CA LEU A 11 4.05 1.63 -1.25
C LEU A 11 5.43 2.21 -1.56
N ILE A 12 5.75 2.40 -2.84
CA ILE A 12 7.04 2.95 -3.27
C ILE A 12 7.18 4.42 -2.85
N ASP A 13 6.11 5.20 -2.94
CA ASP A 13 6.11 6.59 -2.47
C ASP A 13 6.35 6.68 -0.95
N ILE A 14 5.72 5.82 -0.15
CA ILE A 14 5.97 5.71 1.29
C ILE A 14 7.43 5.36 1.55
N TYR A 15 7.94 4.30 0.92
CA TYR A 15 9.32 3.82 1.09
C TYR A 15 10.37 4.90 0.80
N GLU A 16 10.29 5.51 -0.39
CA GLU A 16 11.25 6.53 -0.82
C GLU A 16 11.15 7.81 0.03
N SER A 17 9.95 8.15 0.51
CA SER A 17 9.76 9.34 1.34
C SER A 17 10.28 9.14 2.76
N LEU A 18 10.07 7.95 3.34
CA LEU A 18 10.66 7.59 4.63
C LEU A 18 12.19 7.58 4.56
N LYS A 19 12.78 7.06 3.48
CA LYS A 19 14.24 7.14 3.23
C LYS A 19 14.77 8.57 3.19
N LYS A 20 13.96 9.52 2.74
CA LYS A 20 14.27 10.96 2.73
C LYS A 20 13.97 11.67 4.05
N GLY A 21 13.57 10.94 5.10
CA GLY A 21 13.25 11.49 6.42
C GLY A 21 11.84 12.08 6.56
N ILE A 22 10.98 11.93 5.55
CA ILE A 22 9.57 12.36 5.63
C ILE A 22 8.81 11.32 6.45
N LYS A 23 8.52 11.63 7.72
CA LYS A 23 7.94 10.68 8.68
C LYS A 23 6.51 10.24 8.39
N ASP A 24 5.74 11.05 7.66
CA ASP A 24 4.31 10.79 7.43
C ASP A 24 3.86 11.11 6.00
N PRO A 25 4.35 10.35 5.00
CA PRO A 25 4.17 10.66 3.58
C PRO A 25 2.71 10.58 3.11
N PHE A 26 1.96 9.57 3.56
CA PHE A 26 0.59 9.36 3.08
C PHE A 26 -0.37 10.43 3.60
N THR A 27 -0.41 10.63 4.92
CA THR A 27 -1.33 11.59 5.56
C THR A 27 -1.13 13.00 5.02
N LYS A 28 0.14 13.38 4.79
CA LYS A 28 0.50 14.74 4.35
C LYS A 28 0.21 15.02 2.87
N ARG A 29 0.18 14.00 2.01
CA ARG A 29 0.08 14.19 0.55
C ARG A 29 -1.17 13.59 -0.08
N HIS A 30 -1.65 12.46 0.44
CA HIS A 30 -2.63 11.62 -0.26
C HIS A 30 -3.96 11.52 0.47
N LEU A 31 -3.95 11.47 1.81
CA LEU A 31 -5.17 11.20 2.60
C LEU A 31 -6.33 12.14 2.26
N LYS A 32 -6.06 13.45 2.13
CA LYS A 32 -7.09 14.43 1.80
C LYS A 32 -7.71 14.14 0.42
N SER A 33 -6.91 13.81 -0.58
CA SER A 33 -7.36 13.50 -1.94
C SER A 33 -8.21 12.23 -1.97
N TYR A 34 -7.82 11.19 -1.22
CA TYR A 34 -8.61 9.97 -1.03
C TYR A 34 -9.97 10.27 -0.39
N GLN A 35 -9.99 11.08 0.68
CA GLN A 35 -11.23 11.47 1.34
C GLN A 35 -12.16 12.29 0.43
N GLN A 36 -11.60 13.24 -0.33
CA GLN A 36 -12.38 14.12 -1.21
C GLN A 36 -12.92 13.39 -2.46
N SER A 37 -12.20 12.40 -2.96
CA SER A 37 -12.64 11.57 -4.09
C SER A 37 -13.67 10.50 -3.70
N GLY A 38 -13.78 10.19 -2.41
CA GLY A 38 -14.66 9.13 -1.91
C GLY A 38 -14.14 7.72 -2.19
N ILE A 39 -12.86 7.57 -2.56
CA ILE A 39 -12.21 6.26 -2.69
C ILE A 39 -12.20 5.59 -1.32
N SER A 40 -12.86 4.44 -1.22
CA SER A 40 -12.94 3.67 0.02
C SER A 40 -11.92 2.55 0.09
N HIS A 41 -11.43 2.08 -1.06
CA HIS A 41 -10.48 0.97 -1.15
C HIS A 41 -9.48 1.23 -2.29
N SER A 42 -8.24 0.80 -2.11
CA SER A 42 -7.22 0.86 -3.16
C SER A 42 -6.28 -0.34 -3.13
N ILE A 43 -5.80 -0.77 -4.29
CA ILE A 43 -4.65 -1.66 -4.38
C ILE A 43 -3.38 -0.83 -4.26
N PHE A 44 -2.69 -0.97 -3.14
CA PHE A 44 -1.34 -0.41 -2.99
C PHE A 44 -0.34 -1.42 -3.52
N VAL A 45 0.20 -1.13 -4.70
CA VAL A 45 1.16 -2.01 -5.35
C VAL A 45 2.57 -1.74 -4.86
N ASN A 46 3.35 -2.81 -4.74
CA ASN A 46 4.80 -2.69 -4.73
C ASN A 46 5.28 -2.77 -6.18
N TRP A 47 5.63 -1.60 -6.71
CA TRP A 47 6.38 -1.45 -7.94
C TRP A 47 7.70 -0.77 -7.61
N THR A 48 8.81 -1.45 -7.89
CA THR A 48 10.15 -0.85 -7.87
C THR A 48 10.73 -0.92 -9.26
N ASP A 49 11.19 0.22 -9.77
CA ASP A 49 11.81 0.32 -11.09
C ASP A 49 12.92 -0.75 -11.26
N PRO A 50 12.70 -1.76 -12.12
CA PRO A 50 13.60 -2.90 -12.22
C PRO A 50 14.97 -2.56 -12.84
N ASP A 51 15.09 -1.41 -13.49
CA ASP A 51 16.33 -0.99 -14.15
C ASP A 51 17.20 -0.11 -13.24
N HIS A 52 16.60 0.50 -12.21
CA HIS A 52 17.28 1.40 -11.29
C HIS A 52 17.28 0.94 -9.83
N LYS A 53 16.50 -0.09 -9.48
CA LYS A 53 16.37 -0.62 -8.12
C LYS A 53 16.86 -2.06 -8.03
N THR A 54 17.17 -2.48 -6.80
CA THR A 54 17.67 -3.83 -6.52
C THR A 54 16.55 -4.73 -5.98
N SER A 55 16.78 -6.04 -5.92
CA SER A 55 15.89 -6.96 -5.20
C SER A 55 15.75 -6.59 -3.72
N LYS A 56 16.79 -5.98 -3.13
CA LYS A 56 16.73 -5.46 -1.77
C LYS A 56 15.72 -4.31 -1.66
N ASP A 57 15.74 -3.35 -2.58
CA ASP A 57 14.76 -2.25 -2.59
C ASP A 57 13.33 -2.79 -2.74
N PHE A 58 13.12 -3.81 -3.58
CA PHE A 58 11.81 -4.46 -3.74
C PHE A 58 11.28 -5.03 -2.42
N TYR A 59 12.07 -5.84 -1.71
CA TYR A 59 11.64 -6.44 -0.45
C TYR A 59 11.57 -5.43 0.71
N ASP A 60 12.52 -4.48 0.78
CA ASP A 60 12.50 -3.41 1.77
C ASP A 60 11.27 -2.51 1.61
N CYS A 61 10.85 -2.23 0.36
CA CYS A 61 9.66 -1.44 0.07
C CYS A 61 8.42 -2.06 0.74
N PHE A 62 8.25 -3.38 0.60
CA PHE A 62 7.19 -4.11 1.30
C PHE A 62 7.29 -3.96 2.81
N ASP A 63 8.44 -4.31 3.38
CA ASP A 63 8.59 -4.36 4.84
C ASP A 63 8.36 -2.98 5.45
N VAL A 64 8.96 -1.93 4.87
CA VAL A 64 8.86 -0.56 5.37
C VAL A 64 7.45 0.00 5.17
N ALA A 65 6.88 -0.10 3.97
CA ALA A 65 5.59 0.50 3.67
C ALA A 65 4.43 -0.23 4.37
N ILE A 66 4.46 -1.57 4.44
CA ILE A 66 3.45 -2.34 5.18
C ILE A 66 3.53 -2.03 6.68
N ASN A 67 4.72 -1.93 7.26
CA ASN A 67 4.85 -1.54 8.67
C ASN A 67 4.33 -0.12 8.93
N TYR A 68 4.54 0.81 8.00
CA TYR A 68 3.95 2.15 8.08
C TYR A 68 2.41 2.12 8.05
N ILE A 69 1.81 1.28 7.18
CA ILE A 69 0.36 1.10 7.08
C ILE A 69 -0.19 0.47 8.37
N LYS A 70 0.43 -0.62 8.85
CA LYS A 70 0.03 -1.30 10.09
C LYS A 70 0.09 -0.37 11.30
N ALA A 71 1.06 0.55 11.36
CA ALA A 71 1.18 1.53 12.42
C ALA A 71 0.12 2.66 12.37
N LYS A 72 -0.75 2.67 11.36
CA LYS A 72 -1.82 3.66 11.14
C LYS A 72 -3.16 2.97 10.99
N GLU A 73 -3.44 2.05 11.91
CA GLU A 73 -4.68 1.29 11.94
C GLU A 73 -5.94 2.16 12.14
N ASP A 74 -5.78 3.42 12.57
CA ASP A 74 -6.84 4.42 12.62
C ASP A 74 -7.25 4.92 11.22
N ILE A 75 -6.34 4.85 10.24
CA ILE A 75 -6.56 5.29 8.86
C ILE A 75 -6.84 4.10 7.94
N PHE A 76 -6.10 3.00 8.11
CA PHE A 76 -6.08 1.88 7.17
C PHE A 76 -6.63 0.59 7.76
N LYS A 77 -7.15 -0.26 6.87
CA LYS A 77 -7.42 -1.68 7.12
C LYS A 77 -6.82 -2.47 5.97
N ILE A 78 -5.85 -3.35 6.23
CA ILE A 78 -5.36 -4.27 5.20
C ILE A 78 -6.43 -5.36 4.99
N CYS A 79 -6.80 -5.59 3.74
CA CYS A 79 -7.85 -6.52 3.35
C CYS A 79 -7.23 -7.75 2.67
N TYR A 80 -7.41 -8.93 3.27
CA TYR A 80 -6.99 -10.22 2.70
C TYR A 80 -8.16 -11.00 2.10
N GLN A 81 -9.37 -10.71 2.57
CA GLN A 81 -10.60 -11.36 2.15
C GLN A 81 -11.76 -10.36 2.05
N TYR A 82 -12.88 -10.79 1.50
CA TYR A 82 -14.05 -9.93 1.27
C TYR A 82 -14.60 -9.33 2.57
N GLU A 83 -14.57 -10.08 3.66
CA GLU A 83 -15.03 -9.62 4.97
C GLU A 83 -14.23 -8.40 5.44
N ASP A 84 -12.92 -8.35 5.17
CA ASP A 84 -12.09 -7.20 5.53
C ASP A 84 -12.45 -5.96 4.72
N ILE A 85 -12.89 -6.11 3.47
CA ILE A 85 -13.38 -5.01 2.61
C ILE A 85 -14.65 -4.43 3.25
N THR A 86 -15.57 -5.30 3.66
CA THR A 86 -16.80 -4.84 4.32
C THR A 86 -16.53 -4.16 5.67
N ASP A 87 -15.60 -4.70 6.47
CA ASP A 87 -15.16 -4.13 7.74
C ASP A 87 -14.47 -2.77 7.56
N ALA A 88 -13.57 -2.63 6.59
CA ALA A 88 -12.92 -1.36 6.26
C ALA A 88 -13.95 -0.27 5.94
N TYR A 89 -14.93 -0.59 5.08
CA TYR A 89 -15.98 0.34 4.71
C TYR A 89 -16.85 0.76 5.90
N GLN A 90 -17.29 -0.20 6.72
CA GLN A 90 -18.15 0.07 7.88
C GLN A 90 -17.42 0.87 8.96
N SER A 91 -16.14 0.57 9.18
CA SER A 91 -15.27 1.28 10.13
C SER A 91 -14.72 2.62 9.60
N LYS A 92 -15.09 3.01 8.37
CA LYS A 92 -14.67 4.26 7.70
C LYS A 92 -13.14 4.37 7.56
N LYS A 93 -12.46 3.24 7.40
CA LYS A 93 -11.02 3.17 7.11
C LYS A 93 -10.80 3.01 5.62
N LEU A 94 -9.65 3.45 5.13
CA LEU A 94 -9.22 3.13 3.77
C LEU A 94 -8.84 1.65 3.73
N GLY A 95 -9.61 0.86 2.99
CA GLY A 95 -9.29 -0.54 2.76
C GLY A 95 -8.12 -0.67 1.79
N VAL A 96 -7.09 -1.42 2.17
CA VAL A 96 -5.87 -1.59 1.39
C VAL A 96 -5.71 -3.04 1.01
N ILE A 97 -5.68 -3.30 -0.29
CA ILE A 97 -5.26 -4.60 -0.83
C ILE A 97 -3.79 -4.44 -1.22
N LEU A 98 -2.93 -5.35 -0.77
CA LEU A 98 -1.51 -5.32 -1.13
C LEU A 98 -1.33 -6.01 -2.47
N GLY A 99 -0.72 -5.30 -3.42
CA GLY A 99 -0.42 -5.80 -4.75
C GLY A 99 1.08 -5.88 -5.05
N VAL A 100 1.43 -6.64 -6.09
CA VAL A 100 2.76 -6.63 -6.72
C VAL A 100 2.57 -6.24 -8.17
N GLU A 101 3.32 -5.24 -8.65
CA GLU A 101 3.46 -4.98 -10.07
C GLU A 101 4.89 -5.30 -10.51
N GLY A 102 5.01 -6.26 -11.43
CA GLY A 102 6.30 -6.78 -11.88
C GLY A 102 6.82 -7.93 -11.01
N LEU A 103 7.23 -9.02 -11.66
CA LEU A 103 7.60 -10.27 -10.99
C LEU A 103 9.12 -10.51 -10.96
N LYS A 104 9.93 -9.56 -11.46
CA LYS A 104 11.38 -9.73 -11.70
C LYS A 104 12.14 -10.27 -10.48
N TYR A 105 11.78 -9.82 -9.29
CA TYR A 105 12.46 -10.19 -8.04
C TYR A 105 11.75 -11.26 -7.23
N LEU A 106 10.56 -11.70 -7.65
CA LEU A 106 9.91 -12.85 -7.03
C LEU A 106 10.60 -14.12 -7.50
N LYS A 107 10.95 -14.98 -6.55
CA LYS A 107 11.59 -16.27 -6.86
C LYS A 107 10.56 -17.33 -7.18
N ASP A 108 9.49 -17.36 -6.41
CA ASP A 108 8.38 -18.30 -6.56
C ASP A 108 7.11 -17.75 -5.86
N ALA A 109 6.01 -18.50 -5.97
CA ALA A 109 4.72 -18.09 -5.41
C ALA A 109 4.70 -17.97 -3.88
N SER A 110 5.66 -18.55 -3.16
CA SER A 110 5.76 -18.43 -1.70
C SER A 110 6.19 -17.03 -1.25
N ASP A 111 6.85 -16.25 -2.09
CA ASP A 111 7.20 -14.85 -1.81
C ASP A 111 5.96 -13.96 -1.61
N LEU A 112 4.76 -14.43 -2.03
CA LEU A 112 3.48 -13.75 -1.83
C LEU A 112 2.79 -14.12 -0.50
N LYS A 113 3.26 -15.15 0.21
CA LYS A 113 2.62 -15.68 1.44
C LYS A 113 3.07 -14.96 2.72
N ARG A 114 3.47 -13.69 2.59
CA ARG A 114 4.05 -12.89 3.69
C ARG A 114 3.07 -12.66 4.83
#